data_AF-A0A672KHD3-F1
#
_entry.id   AF-A0A672KHD3-F1
#
_cell.length_a   1.000
_cell.length_b   1.000
_cell.length_c   1.000
_cell.angle_alpha   90.00
_cell.angle_beta   90.00
_cell.angle_gamma   90.00
#
_symmetry.space_group_name_H-M   'P 1'
#
loop_
_entity.id
_entity.type
_entity.pdbx_description
1 polymer ?
#
loop_
_entity_poly.entity_id
_entity_poly.type
_entity_poly.pdbx_seq_one_letter_code
_entity_poly.pdbx_strand_id
1 'polypeptide(L)'
;MLLKMQEMEDRHREELEALREEKSSLQVLVSRQSSVIRELEAQLSRATSNSTALQRQQQDLVDTVRNLLSLCAKDGGTRKYRDCADLYQAGFQKNGVYTINISPQETKKVYCNMESAGGGWTVIQRREDGSVDFQRAWKEYKMVRSQVSSH
;
A
#
# COMPACT_ATOMS: atom_id res chain seq x y z
N MET A 1 51.65 64.76 39.27
CA MET A 1 51.09 63.51 39.84
C MET A 1 49.57 63.49 39.69
N LEU A 2 48.85 64.50 40.18
CA LEU A 2 47.39 64.63 40.05
C LEU A 2 46.85 64.55 38.61
N LEU A 3 47.45 65.26 37.64
CA LEU A 3 47.00 65.23 36.24
C LEU A 3 47.06 63.82 35.61
N LYS A 4 48.11 63.05 35.89
CA LYS A 4 48.24 61.66 35.42
C LYS A 4 47.24 60.71 36.09
N MET A 5 46.81 61.04 37.31
CA MET A 5 45.82 60.25 38.04
C MET A 5 44.43 60.46 37.44
N GLN A 6 44.10 61.71 37.12
CA GLN A 6 42.83 62.07 36.50
C GLN A 6 42.70 61.51 35.08
N GLU A 7 43.78 61.57 34.30
CA GLU A 7 43.83 61.00 32.94
C GLU A 7 43.74 59.46 32.91
N MET A 8 44.10 58.79 34.02
CA MET A 8 43.87 57.35 34.19
C MET A 8 42.43 57.05 34.60
N GLU A 9 41.85 57.85 35.50
CA GLU A 9 40.45 57.71 35.93
C GLU A 9 39.46 57.92 34.77
N ASP A 10 39.72 58.89 33.91
CA ASP A 10 38.89 59.14 32.72
C ASP A 10 38.97 57.96 31.73
N ARG A 11 40.17 57.41 31.53
CA ARG A 11 40.39 56.24 30.66
C ARG A 11 39.70 54.99 31.18
N HIS A 12 39.81 54.72 32.49
CA HIS A 12 39.08 53.63 33.13
C HIS A 12 37.57 53.83 33.04
N ARG A 13 37.07 55.08 33.12
CA ARG A 13 35.64 55.38 32.98
C ARG A 13 35.14 55.08 31.57
N GLU A 14 35.88 55.47 30.54
CA GLU A 14 35.55 55.17 29.14
C GLU A 14 35.54 53.66 28.87
N GLU A 15 36.56 52.93 29.36
CA GLU A 15 36.60 51.46 29.26
C GLU A 15 35.39 50.80 29.95
N LEU A 16 34.96 51.32 31.10
CA LEU A 16 33.83 50.78 31.85
C LEU A 16 32.50 50.98 31.13
N GLU A 17 32.33 52.12 30.44
CA GLU A 17 31.15 52.36 29.61
C GLU A 17 31.17 51.50 28.35
N ALA A 18 32.32 51.34 27.69
CA ALA A 18 32.45 50.44 26.55
C ALA A 18 32.10 48.99 26.93
N LEU A 19 32.58 48.52 28.09
CA LEU A 19 32.24 47.20 28.62
C LEU A 19 30.75 47.06 28.98
N ARG A 20 30.09 48.14 29.41
CA ARG A 20 28.64 48.15 29.69
C ARG A 20 27.83 48.02 28.41
N GLU A 21 28.22 48.71 27.35
CA GLU A 21 27.58 48.59 26.04
C GLU A 21 27.74 47.18 25.46
N GLU A 22 28.97 46.64 25.52
CA GLU A 22 29.24 45.27 25.07
C GLU A 22 28.44 44.24 25.88
N LYS A 23 28.37 44.41 27.21
CA LYS A 23 27.51 43.59 28.07
C LYS A 23 26.05 43.66 27.66
N SER A 24 25.51 44.86 27.40
CA SER A 24 24.13 45.06 26.98
C SER A 24 23.86 44.35 25.64
N SER A 25 24.77 44.48 24.68
CA SER A 25 24.71 43.80 23.38
C SER A 25 24.70 42.28 23.53
N LEU A 26 25.59 41.73 24.35
CA LEU A 26 25.62 40.30 24.67
C LEU A 26 24.33 39.82 25.34
N GLN A 27 23.75 40.63 26.23
CA GLN A 27 22.52 40.31 26.94
C GLN A 27 21.33 40.20 25.99
N VAL A 28 21.27 41.07 24.97
CA VAL A 28 20.28 40.99 23.88
C VAL A 28 20.49 39.72 23.07
N LEU A 29 21.75 39.39 22.73
CA LEU A 29 22.08 38.20 21.94
C LEU A 29 21.65 36.91 22.65
N VAL A 30 21.95 36.80 23.95
CA VAL A 30 21.55 35.66 24.79
C VAL A 30 20.04 35.54 24.86
N SER A 31 19.33 36.66 25.06
CA SER A 31 17.86 36.67 25.10
C SER A 31 17.24 36.18 23.79
N ARG A 32 17.82 36.58 22.65
CA ARG A 32 17.41 36.12 21.32
C ARG A 32 17.74 34.65 21.09
N GLN A 33 18.90 34.17 21.54
CA GLN A 33 19.23 32.74 21.46
C GLN A 33 18.27 31.91 22.31
N SER A 34 17.91 32.36 23.52
CA SER A 34 16.94 31.68 24.40
C SER A 34 15.53 31.62 23.80
N SER A 35 15.11 32.60 23.01
CA SER A 35 13.82 32.50 22.29
C SER A 35 13.89 31.52 21.12
N VAL A 36 14.99 31.54 20.35
CA VAL A 36 15.19 30.61 19.23
C VAL A 36 15.27 29.15 19.71
N ILE A 37 15.97 28.88 20.81
CA ILE A 37 16.07 27.53 21.39
C ILE A 37 14.69 27.00 21.76
N ARG A 38 13.87 27.82 22.46
CA ARG A 38 12.49 27.43 22.83
C ARG A 38 11.62 27.10 21.60
N GLU A 39 11.77 27.86 20.52
CA GLU A 39 11.03 27.59 19.29
C GLU A 39 11.50 26.27 18.62
N LEU A 40 12.81 26.05 18.54
CA LEU A 40 13.37 24.81 18.00
C LEU A 40 12.94 23.58 18.82
N GLU A 41 12.93 23.69 20.15
CA GLU A 41 12.42 22.64 21.04
C GLU A 41 10.94 22.33 20.78
N ALA A 42 10.10 23.37 20.62
CA ALA A 42 8.68 23.20 20.29
C ALA A 42 8.47 22.58 18.90
N GLN A 43 9.30 22.92 17.92
CA GLN A 43 9.27 22.30 16.59
C GLN A 43 9.70 20.83 16.64
N LEU A 44 10.78 20.51 17.37
CA LEU A 44 11.26 19.15 17.53
C LEU A 44 10.23 18.27 18.26
N SER A 45 9.57 18.79 19.29
CA SER A 45 8.47 18.11 19.98
C SER A 45 7.32 17.79 19.02
N ARG A 46 6.85 18.79 18.25
CA ARG A 46 5.79 18.61 17.24
C ARG A 46 6.18 17.60 16.16
N ALA A 47 7.39 17.68 15.63
CA ALA A 47 7.92 16.74 14.64
C ALA A 47 8.03 15.31 15.18
N THR A 48 8.48 15.16 16.44
CA THR A 48 8.57 13.86 17.11
C THR A 48 7.19 13.26 17.34
N SER A 49 6.21 14.04 17.82
CA SER A 49 4.83 13.57 17.97
C SER A 49 4.21 13.14 16.64
N ASN A 50 4.38 13.92 15.57
CA ASN A 50 3.91 13.55 14.23
C ASN A 50 4.59 12.26 13.74
N SER A 51 5.89 12.12 13.96
CA SER A 51 6.63 10.90 13.65
C SER A 51 6.05 9.69 14.39
N THR A 52 5.73 9.81 15.69
CA THR A 52 5.08 8.71 16.43
C THR A 52 3.65 8.41 15.96
N ALA A 53 2.88 9.42 15.54
CA ALA A 53 1.53 9.22 15.01
C ALA A 53 1.57 8.49 13.66
N LEU A 54 2.45 8.91 12.75
CA LEU A 54 2.67 8.25 11.47
C LEU A 54 3.22 6.82 11.66
N GLN A 55 4.13 6.63 12.62
CA GLN A 55 4.65 5.31 12.97
C GLN A 55 3.54 4.37 13.47
N ARG A 56 2.59 4.87 14.27
CA ARG A 56 1.41 4.10 14.71
C ARG A 56 0.49 3.76 13.55
N GLN A 57 0.18 4.72 12.67
CA GLN A 57 -0.61 4.45 11.47
C GLN A 57 0.05 3.38 10.58
N GLN A 58 1.37 3.45 10.42
CA GLN A 58 2.11 2.45 9.65
C GLN A 58 2.04 1.07 10.31
N GLN A 59 2.09 0.99 11.63
CA GLN A 59 1.97 -0.26 12.38
C GLN A 59 0.58 -0.88 12.23
N ASP A 60 -0.50 -0.10 12.39
CA ASP A 60 -1.88 -0.56 12.22
C ASP A 60 -2.14 -1.07 10.80
N LEU A 61 -1.58 -0.41 9.78
CA LEU A 61 -1.68 -0.84 8.39
C LEU A 61 -0.99 -2.19 8.18
N VAL A 62 0.22 -2.38 8.73
CA VAL A 62 0.96 -3.64 8.63
C VAL A 62 0.20 -4.79 9.30
N ASP A 63 -0.41 -4.56 10.45
CA ASP A 63 -1.19 -5.58 11.16
C ASP A 63 -2.50 -5.91 10.43
N THR A 64 -3.15 -4.91 9.85
CA THR A 64 -4.32 -5.12 8.98
C THR A 64 -3.94 -5.97 7.75
N VAL A 65 -2.82 -5.67 7.09
CA VAL A 65 -2.33 -6.45 5.95
C VAL A 65 -1.99 -7.88 6.36
N ARG A 66 -1.31 -8.10 7.50
CA ARG A 66 -1.06 -9.46 8.02
C ARG A 66 -2.36 -10.22 8.27
N ASN A 67 -3.36 -9.56 8.84
CA ASN A 67 -4.66 -10.19 9.11
C ASN A 67 -5.37 -10.58 7.82
N LEU A 68 -5.36 -9.71 6.81
CA LEU A 68 -5.88 -10.03 5.47
C LEU A 68 -5.12 -11.22 4.84
N LEU A 69 -3.79 -11.22 4.92
CA LEU A 69 -2.98 -12.34 4.44
C LEU A 69 -3.29 -13.65 5.17
N SER A 70 -3.54 -13.60 6.47
CA SER A 70 -3.96 -14.75 7.28
C SER A 70 -5.32 -15.30 6.84
N LEU A 71 -6.28 -14.41 6.56
CA LEU A 71 -7.59 -14.80 6.02
C LEU A 71 -7.45 -15.45 4.64
N CYS A 72 -6.59 -14.91 3.77
CA CYS A 72 -6.29 -15.50 2.47
C CYS A 72 -5.52 -16.84 2.57
N ALA A 73 -4.63 -16.99 3.55
CA ALA A 73 -3.88 -18.22 3.78
C ALA A 73 -4.73 -19.34 4.38
N LYS A 74 -5.73 -19.00 5.21
CA LYS A 74 -6.71 -19.97 5.74
C LYS A 74 -7.65 -20.50 4.65
N ASP A 75 -7.86 -19.74 3.57
CA ASP A 75 -8.51 -20.17 2.33
C ASP A 75 -7.49 -20.52 1.22
N GLY A 76 -6.21 -20.67 1.59
CA GLY A 76 -5.06 -20.87 0.70
C GLY A 76 -4.99 -22.25 0.06
N GLY A 77 -5.98 -23.11 0.30
CA GLY A 77 -6.32 -24.13 -0.68
C GLY A 77 -7.06 -23.44 -1.81
N THR A 78 -6.39 -23.11 -2.91
CA THR A 78 -7.04 -22.66 -4.16
C THR A 78 -8.32 -23.47 -4.34
N ARG A 79 -9.50 -22.85 -4.11
CA ARG A 79 -10.77 -23.57 -4.18
C ARG A 79 -10.84 -24.19 -5.56
N LYS A 80 -10.70 -25.52 -5.60
CA LYS A 80 -10.69 -26.27 -6.85
C LYS A 80 -12.14 -26.44 -7.26
N TYR A 81 -12.56 -25.67 -8.25
CA TYR A 81 -13.89 -25.81 -8.83
C TYR A 81 -13.87 -26.96 -9.83
N ARG A 82 -14.67 -28.01 -9.61
CA ARG A 82 -14.66 -29.19 -10.49
C ARG A 82 -15.43 -28.97 -11.77
N ASP A 83 -16.43 -28.08 -11.72
CA ASP A 83 -17.31 -27.76 -12.83
C ASP A 83 -17.90 -26.33 -12.70
N CYS A 84 -18.73 -25.96 -13.66
CA CYS A 84 -19.43 -24.67 -13.65
C CYS A 84 -20.49 -24.54 -12.54
N ALA A 85 -20.98 -25.65 -11.97
CA ALA A 85 -21.94 -25.60 -10.87
C ALA A 85 -21.26 -25.20 -9.55
N ASP A 86 -20.07 -25.75 -9.28
CA ASP A 86 -19.22 -25.33 -8.16
C ASP A 86 -18.88 -23.82 -8.27
N LEU A 87 -18.56 -23.33 -9.49
CA LEU A 87 -18.33 -21.91 -9.76
C LEU A 87 -19.58 -21.07 -9.51
N TYR A 88 -20.74 -21.52 -9.96
CA TYR A 88 -22.00 -20.80 -9.76
C TYR A 88 -22.36 -20.65 -8.28
N GLN A 89 -22.19 -21.72 -7.50
CA GLN A 89 -22.37 -21.70 -6.04
C GLN A 89 -21.38 -20.78 -5.33
N ALA A 90 -20.17 -20.63 -5.87
CA ALA A 90 -19.17 -19.69 -5.38
C ALA A 90 -19.45 -18.22 -5.75
N GLY A 91 -20.56 -17.94 -6.45
CA GLY A 91 -21.00 -16.58 -6.80
C GLY A 91 -20.60 -16.11 -8.20
N PHE A 92 -19.99 -16.97 -9.02
CA PHE A 92 -19.69 -16.64 -10.41
C PHE A 92 -20.96 -16.81 -11.27
N GLN A 93 -21.71 -15.73 -11.45
CA GLN A 93 -23.05 -15.75 -12.08
C GLN A 93 -23.10 -15.23 -13.52
N LYS A 94 -21.96 -14.91 -14.14
CA LYS A 94 -21.91 -14.40 -15.53
C LYS A 94 -21.50 -15.50 -16.50
N ASN A 95 -22.07 -15.47 -17.70
CA ASN A 95 -21.60 -16.34 -18.77
C ASN A 95 -20.13 -16.05 -19.11
N GLY A 96 -19.34 -17.08 -19.44
CA GLY A 96 -17.96 -16.87 -19.84
C GLY A 96 -17.07 -18.10 -19.77
N VAL A 97 -15.78 -17.89 -20.02
CA VAL A 97 -14.76 -18.95 -19.96
C VAL A 97 -14.15 -19.01 -18.57
N TYR A 98 -14.25 -20.17 -17.93
CA TYR A 98 -13.70 -20.43 -16.61
C TYR A 98 -12.71 -21.57 -16.64
N THR A 99 -11.85 -21.61 -15.62
CA THR A 99 -10.91 -22.72 -15.39
C THR A 99 -11.50 -23.65 -14.35
N ILE A 100 -11.66 -24.92 -14.71
CA ILE A 100 -12.10 -25.99 -13.80
C ILE A 100 -11.00 -27.03 -13.62
N ASN A 101 -11.06 -27.77 -12.52
CA ASN A 101 -10.16 -28.86 -12.17
C ASN A 101 -10.80 -30.19 -12.57
N ILE A 102 -10.30 -30.81 -13.63
CA ILE A 102 -10.77 -32.13 -14.08
C ILE A 102 -10.13 -33.23 -13.25
N SER A 103 -8.90 -33.01 -12.79
CA SER A 103 -8.21 -33.89 -11.86
C SER A 103 -7.36 -33.06 -10.88
N PRO A 104 -6.78 -33.67 -9.82
CA PRO A 104 -5.93 -32.94 -8.89
C PRO A 104 -4.74 -32.20 -9.55
N GLN A 105 -4.30 -32.68 -10.73
CA GLN A 105 -3.13 -32.21 -11.47
C GLN A 105 -3.48 -31.57 -12.82
N GLU A 106 -4.74 -31.66 -13.27
CA GLU A 106 -5.17 -31.17 -14.59
C GLU A 106 -6.30 -30.15 -14.47
N THR A 107 -6.11 -29.00 -15.11
CA THR A 107 -7.13 -27.96 -15.25
C THR A 107 -7.49 -27.76 -16.72
N LYS A 108 -8.74 -27.37 -16.97
CA LYS A 108 -9.25 -27.12 -18.32
C LYS A 108 -10.07 -25.85 -18.36
N LYS A 109 -9.90 -25.09 -19.45
CA LYS A 109 -10.79 -23.97 -19.77
C LYS A 109 -12.06 -24.50 -20.42
N VAL A 110 -13.20 -24.10 -19.86
CA VAL A 110 -14.54 -24.46 -20.33
C VAL A 110 -15.41 -23.22 -20.40
N TYR A 111 -16.40 -23.21 -21.28
CA TYR A 111 -17.43 -22.18 -21.28
C TYR A 111 -18.51 -22.57 -20.27
N CYS A 112 -18.84 -21.67 -19.34
CA CYS A 112 -19.94 -21.81 -18.41
C CYS A 112 -21.10 -20.92 -18.83
N ASN A 113 -22.29 -21.50 -18.95
CA ASN A 113 -23.53 -20.75 -19.03
C ASN A 113 -24.13 -20.63 -17.61
N MET A 114 -24.04 -19.43 -17.05
CA MET A 114 -24.45 -19.11 -15.69
C MET A 114 -25.82 -18.41 -15.64
N GLU A 115 -26.36 -17.95 -16.77
CA GLU A 115 -27.58 -17.13 -16.80
C GLU A 115 -28.82 -17.92 -17.24
N SER A 116 -28.65 -18.92 -18.11
CA SER A 116 -29.77 -19.70 -18.66
C SER A 116 -30.17 -20.84 -17.73
N ALA A 117 -31.48 -21.13 -17.66
CA ALA A 117 -32.03 -22.33 -17.02
C ALA A 117 -31.44 -22.65 -15.62
N GLY A 118 -31.32 -21.62 -14.78
CA GLY A 118 -30.82 -21.76 -13.40
C GLY A 118 -29.29 -21.68 -13.22
N GLY A 119 -28.52 -21.57 -14.31
CA GLY A 119 -27.06 -21.37 -14.27
C GLY A 119 -26.25 -22.62 -13.92
N GLY A 120 -24.92 -22.48 -13.93
CA GLY A 120 -23.98 -23.56 -13.58
C GLY A 120 -23.71 -24.59 -14.67
N TRP A 121 -24.05 -24.31 -15.92
CA TRP A 121 -23.94 -25.28 -17.01
C TRP A 121 -22.54 -25.30 -17.64
N THR A 122 -21.86 -26.44 -17.56
CA THR A 122 -20.60 -26.69 -18.30
C THR A 122 -20.91 -27.07 -19.75
N VAL A 123 -20.56 -26.21 -20.70
CA VAL A 123 -20.83 -26.45 -22.11
C VAL A 123 -19.73 -27.33 -22.71
N ILE A 124 -20.11 -28.54 -23.18
CA ILE A 124 -19.19 -29.53 -23.76
C ILE A 124 -19.09 -29.47 -25.29
N GLN A 125 -20.12 -28.93 -25.96
CA GLN A 125 -20.17 -28.73 -27.41
C GLN A 125 -21.18 -27.61 -27.72
N ARG A 126 -20.89 -26.76 -28.71
CA ARG A 126 -21.84 -25.77 -29.25
C ARG A 126 -21.78 -25.75 -30.77
N ARG A 127 -22.92 -25.50 -31.42
CA ARG A 127 -23.05 -25.26 -32.87
C ARG A 127 -23.83 -23.97 -33.04
N GLU A 128 -23.33 -23.07 -33.89
CA GLU A 128 -23.95 -21.76 -34.12
C GLU A 128 -24.20 -21.53 -35.61
N ASP A 129 -23.17 -21.59 -36.44
CA ASP A 129 -23.22 -21.15 -37.85
C ASP A 129 -22.80 -22.22 -38.86
N GLY A 130 -22.38 -23.41 -38.40
CA GLY A 130 -21.90 -24.49 -39.27
C GLY A 130 -20.51 -24.26 -39.88
N SER A 131 -19.77 -23.25 -39.44
CA SER A 131 -18.41 -22.93 -39.91
C SER A 131 -17.36 -23.99 -39.57
N VAL A 132 -17.66 -24.83 -38.57
CA VAL A 132 -16.76 -25.88 -38.07
C VAL A 132 -17.22 -27.22 -38.60
N ASP A 133 -16.35 -27.94 -39.30
CA ASP A 133 -16.61 -29.33 -39.72
C ASP A 133 -16.54 -30.29 -38.52
N PHE A 134 -17.52 -31.20 -38.46
CA PHE A 134 -17.65 -32.25 -37.46
C PHE A 134 -17.41 -33.65 -38.04
N GLN A 135 -17.16 -33.80 -39.34
CA GLN A 135 -16.77 -35.08 -39.93
C GLN A 135 -15.29 -35.37 -39.66
N ARG A 136 -14.96 -35.65 -38.39
CA ARG A 136 -13.58 -35.84 -37.92
C ARG A 136 -13.27 -37.28 -37.53
N ALA A 137 -11.99 -37.66 -37.60
CA ALA A 137 -11.53 -38.96 -37.14
C ALA A 137 -11.66 -39.09 -35.61
N TRP A 138 -11.77 -40.33 -35.11
CA TRP A 138 -11.87 -40.63 -33.68
C TRP A 138 -10.75 -40.00 -32.83
N LYS A 139 -9.53 -39.98 -33.38
CA LYS A 139 -8.36 -39.37 -32.73
C LYS A 139 -8.54 -37.87 -32.49
N GLU A 140 -9.21 -37.17 -33.41
CA GLU A 140 -9.48 -35.73 -33.30
C GLU A 140 -10.55 -35.45 -32.25
N TYR A 141 -11.59 -36.30 -32.18
CA TYR A 141 -12.61 -36.24 -31.12
C TYR A 141 -12.03 -36.44 -29.72
N LYS A 142 -11.07 -37.36 -29.56
CA LYS A 142 -10.40 -37.58 -28.26
C LYS A 142 -9.42 -36.46 -27.87
N MET A 143 -8.79 -35.83 -28.84
CA MET A 143 -7.78 -34.79 -28.60
C MET A 143 -8.33 -33.37 -28.59
N VAL A 144 -9.65 -33.17 -28.71
CA VAL A 144 -10.27 -31.82 -28.82
C VAL A 144 -9.63 -30.85 -27.82
N ARG A 145 -8.74 -29.99 -28.36
CA ARG A 145 -8.27 -28.78 -27.70
C ARG A 145 -9.50 -27.89 -27.61
N SER A 146 -9.84 -27.45 -26.40
CA SER A 146 -10.94 -26.52 -26.19
C SER A 146 -10.72 -25.27 -27.04
N GLN A 147 -11.34 -25.17 -28.21
CA GLN A 147 -11.53 -23.90 -28.90
C GLN A 147 -12.65 -23.18 -28.16
N VAL A 148 -12.31 -22.60 -27.01
CA VAL A 148 -13.26 -21.79 -26.26
C VAL A 148 -13.17 -20.38 -26.81
N SER A 149 -14.11 -20.02 -27.68
CA SER A 149 -14.24 -18.68 -28.21
C SER A 149 -14.96 -17.81 -27.19
N SER A 150 -14.46 -16.61 -26.92
CA SER A 150 -14.96 -15.69 -25.88
C SER A 150 -15.95 -14.64 -26.42
N HIS A 151 -16.74 -14.99 -27.44
CA HIS A 151 -17.72 -14.06 -28.03
C HIS A 151 -18.94 -13.89 -27.11
#